data_AF-A0A7K3HH15-F1
#
_entry.id   AF-A0A7K3HH15-F1
#
_cell.length_a   1.000
_cell.length_b   1.000
_cell.length_c   1.000
_cell.angle_alpha   90.00
_cell.angle_beta   90.00
_cell.angle_gamma   90.00
#
_symmetry.space_group_name_H-M   'P 1'
#
loop_
_entity.id
_entity.type
_entity.pdbx_description
1 polymer ?
#
loop_
_entity_poly.entity_id
_entity_poly.type
_entity_poly.pdbx_seq_one_letter_code
_entity_poly.pdbx_strand_id
1 'polypeptide(L)'
;GAPGAADIGPYRHYGSERIASATLGDDRLITLTAVRSRVDRLAATVRLAIHTKVRGRWVEEDRAVVGERNGWFWYPLTGRSSVCEFSTSNAQLEPIGVSLLITPSIGCSPVHRFHVEDGQLIPG
;
A
#
# COMPACT_ATOMS: atom_id res chain seq x y z
N GLY A 1 3.35 -22.15 45.60
CA GLY A 1 2.75 -20.86 45.24
C GLY A 1 3.26 -20.49 43.87
N ALA A 2 2.36 -20.30 42.91
CA ALA A 2 2.72 -19.81 41.58
C ALA A 2 2.95 -18.29 41.63
N PRO A 3 3.99 -17.74 41.00
CA PRO A 3 4.06 -16.31 40.75
C PRO A 3 3.10 -15.92 39.61
N GLY A 4 2.48 -14.76 39.82
CA GLY A 4 1.30 -14.24 39.13
C GLY A 4 1.42 -14.07 37.62
N ALA A 5 0.24 -14.15 37.01
CA ALA A 5 -0.11 -13.91 35.62
C ALA A 5 0.76 -12.85 34.93
N ALA A 6 1.50 -13.30 33.92
CA ALA A 6 1.91 -12.44 32.83
C ALA A 6 0.65 -11.91 32.14
N ASP A 7 0.60 -10.59 32.05
CA ASP A 7 -0.40 -9.75 31.40
C ASP A 7 -0.97 -10.37 30.10
N ILE A 8 -2.27 -10.68 30.09
CA ILE A 8 -2.98 -11.23 28.94
C ILE A 8 -3.51 -10.07 28.09
N GLY A 9 -2.98 -9.91 26.89
CA GLY A 9 -3.64 -9.22 25.79
C GLY A 9 -3.37 -9.91 24.46
N PRO A 10 -4.25 -10.79 23.93
CA PRO A 10 -3.94 -11.64 22.78
C PRO A 10 -4.07 -10.99 21.38
N TYR A 11 -4.12 -9.67 21.22
CA TYR A 11 -4.37 -9.07 19.90
C TYR A 11 -3.39 -7.97 19.50
N ARG A 12 -2.16 -8.36 19.14
CA ARG A 12 -1.35 -7.59 18.17
C ARG A 12 -1.39 -8.28 16.80
N HIS A 13 -2.54 -8.23 16.12
CA HIS A 13 -2.62 -8.57 14.70
C HIS A 13 -2.24 -7.35 13.83
N TYR A 14 -1.07 -6.77 14.08
CA TYR A 14 -0.50 -5.78 13.18
C TYR A 14 0.08 -6.53 11.99
N GLY A 15 -0.55 -6.39 10.82
CA GLY A 15 -0.09 -6.97 9.57
C GLY A 15 0.14 -5.85 8.56
N SER A 16 1.28 -5.91 7.88
CA SER A 16 1.50 -5.16 6.65
C SER A 16 1.99 -6.13 5.59
N GLU A 17 1.46 -6.00 4.39
CA GLU A 17 1.83 -6.85 3.27
C GLU A 17 2.08 -5.99 2.04
N ARG A 18 3.22 -6.20 1.39
CA ARG A 18 3.50 -5.57 0.10
C ARG A 18 2.74 -6.34 -0.97
N ILE A 19 1.78 -5.67 -1.59
CA ILE A 19 0.87 -6.27 -2.57
C ILE A 19 1.36 -6.06 -4.01
N ALA A 20 2.17 -5.02 -4.26
CA ALA A 20 2.88 -4.84 -5.52
C ALA A 20 4.12 -3.95 -5.38
N SER A 21 4.99 -4.00 -6.38
CA SER A 21 6.09 -3.07 -6.57
C SER A 21 6.44 -2.93 -8.04
N ALA A 22 6.83 -1.74 -8.46
CA ALA A 22 7.21 -1.41 -9.83
C ALA A 22 8.35 -0.38 -9.81
N THR A 23 9.16 -0.35 -10.86
CA THR A 23 10.12 0.72 -11.07
C THR A 23 9.44 1.90 -11.77
N LEU A 24 9.90 3.10 -11.44
CA LEU A 24 9.52 4.35 -12.10
C LEU A 24 10.82 5.06 -12.48
N GLY A 25 10.96 5.46 -13.73
CA GLY A 25 12.25 5.89 -14.26
C GLY A 25 13.31 4.79 -14.15
N ASP A 26 14.55 5.22 -13.95
CA ASP A 26 15.72 4.34 -13.80
C ASP A 26 16.18 4.20 -12.33
N ASP A 27 15.67 5.04 -11.42
CA ASP A 27 16.21 5.21 -10.08
C ASP A 27 15.16 5.20 -8.95
N ARG A 28 13.86 5.07 -9.27
CA ARG A 28 12.79 5.00 -8.27
C ARG A 28 12.13 3.63 -8.21
N LEU A 29 11.79 3.24 -6.99
CA LEU A 29 10.98 2.06 -6.68
C LEU A 29 9.66 2.48 -6.06
N ILE A 30 8.57 2.15 -6.72
CA ILE A 30 7.21 2.33 -6.24
C ILE A 30 6.75 1.05 -5.55
N THR A 31 6.11 1.18 -4.39
CA THR A 31 5.52 0.04 -3.68
C THR A 31 4.08 0.32 -3.27
N LEU A 32 3.27 -0.73 -3.32
CA LEU A 32 1.94 -0.76 -2.72
C LEU A 32 1.97 -1.68 -1.51
N THR A 33 1.63 -1.14 -0.34
CA THR A 33 1.59 -1.88 0.92
C THR A 33 0.21 -1.78 1.55
N ALA A 34 -0.45 -2.92 1.73
CA ALA A 34 -1.64 -3.02 2.56
C ALA A 34 -1.23 -2.99 4.04
N VAL A 35 -1.86 -2.13 4.83
CA VAL A 35 -1.64 -2.01 6.27
C VAL A 35 -2.96 -2.26 6.98
N ARG A 36 -3.01 -3.31 7.79
CA ARG A 36 -4.20 -3.68 8.54
C ARG A 36 -4.56 -2.61 9.56
N SER A 37 -5.85 -2.30 9.68
CA SER A 37 -6.33 -1.37 10.69
C SER A 37 -6.07 -1.91 12.10
N ARG A 38 -5.75 -1.00 13.02
CA ARG A 38 -5.51 -1.32 14.44
C ARG A 38 -6.81 -1.49 15.24
N VAL A 39 -7.92 -0.96 14.71
CA VAL A 39 -9.22 -0.93 15.40
C VAL A 39 -10.26 -1.83 14.75
N ASP A 40 -10.11 -2.12 13.45
CA ASP A 40 -10.95 -3.06 12.71
C ASP A 40 -10.06 -4.07 11.97
N ARG A 41 -10.14 -5.35 12.36
CA ARG A 41 -9.30 -6.39 11.76
C ARG A 41 -9.70 -6.74 10.32
N LEU A 42 -10.88 -6.33 9.85
CA LEU A 42 -11.32 -6.56 8.48
C LEU A 42 -10.90 -5.41 7.56
N ALA A 43 -10.59 -4.24 8.12
CA ALA A 43 -10.22 -3.05 7.37
C ALA A 43 -8.71 -2.93 7.14
N ALA A 44 -8.35 -2.25 6.06
CA ALA A 44 -6.98 -1.97 5.65
C ALA A 44 -6.84 -0.59 5.00
N THR A 45 -5.67 0.00 5.15
CA THR A 45 -5.22 1.18 4.41
C THR A 45 -4.17 0.74 3.39
N VAL A 46 -4.28 1.17 2.14
CA VAL A 46 -3.24 0.93 1.14
C VAL A 46 -2.34 2.15 1.05
N ARG A 47 -1.04 1.92 1.17
CA ARG A 47 0.01 2.95 1.05
C ARG A 47 0.73 2.78 -0.27
N LEU A 48 0.75 3.84 -1.06
CA LEU A 48 1.66 4.02 -2.19
C LEU A 48 2.90 4.74 -1.67
N ALA A 49 4.09 4.25 -1.97
CA ALA A 49 5.33 4.88 -1.53
C ALA A 49 6.38 4.88 -2.65
N ILE A 50 7.04 6.02 -2.82
CA ILE A 50 8.22 6.18 -3.69
C ILE A 50 9.45 5.95 -2.83
N HIS A 51 10.40 5.20 -3.37
CA HIS A 51 11.71 5.01 -2.78
C HIS A 51 12.78 5.42 -3.79
N THR A 52 13.81 6.11 -3.33
CA THR A 52 15.02 6.40 -4.09
C THR A 52 16.21 5.63 -3.53
N LYS A 53 17.24 5.43 -4.34
CA LYS A 53 18.42 4.66 -3.95
C LYS A 53 19.50 5.57 -3.40
N VAL A 54 19.60 5.66 -2.07
CA VAL A 54 20.66 6.43 -1.38
C VAL A 54 21.75 5.47 -0.89
N ARG A 55 22.99 5.67 -1.37
CA ARG A 55 24.16 4.84 -0.98
C ARG A 55 23.89 3.33 -1.12
N GLY A 56 23.21 2.94 -2.20
CA GLY A 56 22.89 1.54 -2.51
C GLY A 56 21.68 0.97 -1.77
N ARG A 57 21.00 1.74 -0.92
CA ARG A 57 19.80 1.30 -0.17
C ARG A 57 18.57 2.05 -0.65
N TRP A 58 17.45 1.35 -0.74
CA TRP A 58 16.15 1.99 -0.96
C TRP A 58 15.74 2.75 0.30
N VAL A 59 15.50 4.04 0.15
CA VAL A 59 15.03 4.94 1.19
C VAL A 59 13.71 5.52 0.69
N GLU A 60 12.69 5.48 1.54
CA GLU A 60 11.40 6.09 1.21
C GLU A 60 11.59 7.61 1.06
N GLU A 61 11.11 8.15 -0.06
CA GLU A 61 11.14 9.57 -0.40
C GLU A 61 9.81 10.22 0.00
N ASP A 62 8.69 9.63 -0.42
CA ASP A 62 7.35 10.08 -0.07
C ASP A 62 6.32 8.93 -0.05
N ARG A 63 5.15 9.18 0.54
CA ARG A 63 4.02 8.24 0.61
C ARG A 63 2.65 8.90 0.51
N ALA A 64 1.72 8.20 -0.15
CA ALA A 64 0.31 8.56 -0.23
C ALA A 64 -0.62 7.40 0.17
N VAL A 65 -1.88 7.71 0.47
CA VAL A 65 -2.93 6.70 0.67
C VAL A 65 -3.67 6.50 -0.65
N VAL A 66 -3.87 5.24 -1.05
CA VAL A 66 -4.74 4.90 -2.18
C VAL A 66 -6.16 4.71 -1.66
N GLY A 67 -7.11 5.49 -2.18
CA GLY A 67 -8.49 5.52 -1.66
C GLY A 67 -8.56 6.11 -0.25
N GLU A 68 -9.36 5.49 0.62
CA GLU A 68 -9.59 5.98 1.98
C GLU A 68 -8.78 5.19 3.03
N ARG A 69 -8.44 5.84 4.14
CA ARG A 69 -7.83 5.14 5.30
C ARG A 69 -8.84 4.15 5.85
N ASN A 70 -8.41 2.90 6.01
CA ASN A 70 -9.24 1.79 6.46
C ASN A 70 -10.47 1.54 5.55
N GLY A 71 -10.47 2.06 4.32
CA GLY A 71 -11.57 1.89 3.36
C GLY A 71 -11.52 0.58 2.59
N TRP A 72 -10.45 -0.22 2.74
CA TRP A 72 -10.27 -1.47 2.02
C TRP A 72 -10.49 -2.69 2.91
N PHE A 73 -10.82 -3.82 2.29
CA PHE A 73 -10.91 -5.11 2.98
C PHE A 73 -9.55 -5.80 2.99
N TRP A 74 -9.04 -6.12 4.20
CA TRP A 74 -7.74 -6.75 4.40
C TRP A 74 -7.58 -8.05 3.60
N TYR A 75 -8.54 -8.96 3.71
CA TYR A 75 -8.41 -10.29 3.10
C TYR A 75 -8.45 -10.29 1.55
N PRO A 76 -9.35 -9.52 0.89
CA PRO A 76 -9.24 -9.30 -0.55
C PRO A 76 -7.89 -8.69 -0.97
N LEU A 77 -7.37 -7.70 -0.24
CA LEU A 77 -6.11 -7.05 -0.60
C LEU A 77 -4.87 -7.92 -0.45
N THR A 78 -4.84 -8.81 0.54
CA THR A 78 -3.73 -9.75 0.76
C THR A 78 -3.95 -11.09 0.07
N GLY A 79 -5.01 -11.21 -0.73
CA GLY A 79 -5.31 -12.37 -1.54
C GLY A 79 -4.54 -12.37 -2.86
N ARG A 80 -4.64 -13.48 -3.60
CA ARG A 80 -4.18 -13.53 -4.99
C ARG A 80 -5.03 -12.59 -5.84
N SER A 81 -4.41 -11.97 -6.84
CA SER A 81 -5.09 -11.06 -7.79
C SER A 81 -5.74 -9.85 -7.12
N SER A 82 -5.16 -9.35 -6.02
CA SER A 82 -5.65 -8.18 -5.30
C SER A 82 -5.41 -6.85 -6.01
N VAL A 83 -4.45 -6.84 -6.94
CA VAL A 83 -4.09 -5.67 -7.75
C VAL A 83 -4.64 -5.91 -9.15
N CYS A 84 -5.66 -5.15 -9.52
CA CYS A 84 -6.29 -5.22 -10.84
C CYS A 84 -5.50 -4.44 -11.88
N GLU A 85 -5.00 -3.27 -11.48
CA GLU A 85 -4.10 -2.45 -12.28
C GLU A 85 -3.02 -1.87 -11.39
N PHE A 86 -1.78 -1.97 -11.86
CA PHE A 86 -0.69 -1.18 -11.32
C PHE A 86 0.23 -0.78 -12.47
N SER A 87 0.14 0.48 -12.87
CA SER A 87 0.83 1.03 -14.02
C SER A 87 1.74 2.18 -13.58
N THR A 88 2.94 2.23 -14.16
CA THR A 88 3.90 3.33 -14.03
C THR A 88 4.37 3.73 -15.42
N SER A 89 4.66 5.00 -15.63
CA SER A 89 5.17 5.51 -16.91
C SER A 89 6.18 6.61 -16.69
N ASN A 90 7.20 6.65 -17.55
CA ASN A 90 8.23 7.70 -17.55
C ASN A 90 7.84 8.89 -18.44
N ALA A 91 6.57 8.96 -18.86
CA ALA A 91 6.01 10.11 -19.55
C ALA A 91 5.97 11.35 -18.64
N GLN A 92 5.63 12.51 -19.20
CA GLN A 92 5.51 13.76 -18.45
C GLN A 92 4.63 13.58 -17.19
N LEU A 93 5.10 14.12 -16.05
CA LEU A 93 4.54 13.95 -14.69
C LEU A 93 4.68 12.54 -14.08
N GLU A 94 5.28 11.58 -14.77
CA GLU A 94 5.51 10.23 -14.24
C GLU A 94 4.23 9.56 -13.68
N PRO A 95 3.18 9.36 -14.50
CA PRO A 95 1.88 8.95 -13.99
C PRO A 95 1.89 7.53 -13.45
N ILE A 96 1.11 7.33 -12.38
CA ILE A 96 0.91 6.06 -11.68
C ILE A 96 -0.59 5.77 -11.62
N GLY A 97 -1.00 4.60 -12.12
CA GLY A 97 -2.36 4.09 -12.03
C GLY A 97 -2.46 2.92 -11.05
N VAL A 98 -3.46 2.95 -10.16
CA VAL A 98 -3.71 1.89 -9.20
C VAL A 98 -5.19 1.52 -9.18
N SER A 99 -5.52 0.27 -9.48
CA SER A 99 -6.86 -0.30 -9.25
C SER A 99 -6.72 -1.59 -8.44
N LEU A 100 -7.56 -1.73 -7.43
CA LEU A 100 -7.48 -2.83 -6.47
C LEU A 100 -8.80 -3.58 -6.41
N LEU A 101 -8.73 -4.87 -6.12
CA LEU A 101 -9.90 -5.70 -5.88
C LEU A 101 -10.59 -5.25 -4.58
N ILE A 102 -11.84 -4.80 -4.68
CA ILE A 102 -12.65 -4.43 -3.50
C ILE A 102 -13.09 -5.72 -2.80
N THR A 103 -13.84 -6.56 -3.51
CA THR A 103 -14.19 -7.93 -3.14
C THR A 103 -14.38 -8.75 -4.42
N PRO A 104 -14.35 -10.10 -4.37
CA PRO A 104 -14.62 -10.92 -5.54
C PRO A 104 -15.98 -10.69 -6.20
N SER A 105 -17.00 -10.28 -5.42
CA SER A 105 -18.35 -10.02 -5.94
C SER A 105 -18.54 -8.62 -6.52
N ILE A 106 -17.79 -7.62 -6.03
CA ILE A 106 -17.85 -6.24 -6.55
C ILE A 106 -16.89 -6.07 -7.72
N GLY A 107 -15.73 -6.73 -7.68
CA GLY A 107 -14.66 -6.56 -8.64
C GLY A 107 -13.71 -5.41 -8.27
N CYS A 108 -13.10 -4.83 -9.30
CA CYS A 108 -12.04 -3.85 -9.17
C CYS A 108 -12.57 -2.45 -8.88
N SER A 109 -11.81 -1.66 -8.13
CA SER A 109 -12.06 -0.23 -7.94
C SER A 109 -11.89 0.54 -9.26
N PRO A 110 -12.45 1.76 -9.35
CA PRO A 110 -11.93 2.75 -10.29
C PRO A 110 -10.41 2.92 -10.13
N VAL A 111 -9.75 3.38 -11.20
CA VAL A 111 -8.31 3.67 -11.17
C VAL A 111 -8.08 4.93 -10.34
N HIS A 112 -7.33 4.78 -9.25
CA HIS A 112 -6.75 5.88 -8.49
C HIS A 112 -5.49 6.35 -9.21
N ARG A 113 -5.44 7.63 -9.56
CA ARG A 113 -4.33 8.23 -10.29
C ARG A 113 -3.43 9.02 -9.35
N PHE A 114 -2.14 8.87 -9.56
CA PHE A 114 -1.11 9.67 -8.93
C PHE A 114 -0.11 10.09 -9.99
N HIS A 115 0.68 11.09 -9.67
CA HIS A 115 1.82 11.48 -10.47
C HIS A 115 2.94 11.94 -9.52
N VAL A 116 4.16 12.02 -10.04
CA VAL A 116 5.32 12.45 -9.25
C VAL A 116 5.73 13.84 -9.69
N GLU A 117 5.73 14.77 -8.75
CA GLU A 117 6.18 16.14 -8.95
C GLU A 117 7.20 16.47 -7.85
N ASP A 118 8.42 16.83 -8.24
CA ASP A 118 9.53 17.15 -7.33
C ASP A 118 9.77 16.11 -6.21
N GLY A 119 9.62 14.82 -6.55
CA GLY A 119 9.80 13.70 -5.62
C GLY A 119 8.60 13.40 -4.71
N GLN A 120 7.49 14.14 -4.86
CA GLN A 120 6.27 13.97 -4.08
C GLN A 120 5.19 13.22 -4.87
N LEU A 121 4.42 12.40 -4.17
CA LEU A 121 3.23 11.75 -4.71
C LEU A 121 2.04 12.70 -4.67
N ILE A 122 1.61 13.15 -5.83
CA ILE A 122 0.45 14.03 -5.98
C ILE A 122 -0.74 13.21 -6.48
N PRO A 123 -1.87 13.18 -5.75
CA PRO A 123 -3.12 12.61 -6.26
C PRO A 123 -3.63 13.38 -7.47
N GLY A 124 -4.09 12.67 -8.51
CA GLY A 124 -4.63 13.24 -9.75
C GLY A 124 -6.15 13.14 -9.88
#